data_AF-A0A2D5UK78-F1
#
_entry.id   AF-A0A2D5UK78-F1
#
_cell.length_a   1.000
_cell.length_b   1.000
_cell.length_c   1.000
_cell.angle_alpha   90.00
_cell.angle_beta   90.00
_cell.angle_gamma   90.00
#
_symmetry.space_group_name_H-M   'P 1'
#
loop_
_entity.id
_entity.type
_entity.pdbx_description
1 polymer ?
#
loop_
_entity_poly.entity_id
_entity_poly.type
_entity_poly.pdbx_seq_one_letter_code
_entity_poly.pdbx_strand_id
1 'polypeptide(L)'
;MARFVQWSHSIVTYGEILNNRFIELPIVNPSAMWRRTTAQQHGMYLSGDFPEDYEMWLRWLDHGVKIKKLNNILLDWHDSDNRLTRTKTIYSDSSFYKIKTKYLAKWLKKHNPFHPKVAVWGASKISRRRARLLESHGVEICCYIDTKENKRQLDLKVYFYKEIPSPEEIFVLTYIRQMKAKEEIRDFLSQKGFIEGKNFQLVS
;
A
#
# COMPACT_ATOMS: atom_id res chain seq x y z
N MET A 1 13.26 13.61 0.04
CA MET A 1 13.54 12.84 1.27
C MET A 1 12.79 13.37 2.50
N ALA A 2 12.86 14.66 2.85
CA ALA A 2 12.22 15.21 4.06
C ALA A 2 10.74 14.82 4.26
N ARG A 3 9.91 14.91 3.21
CA ARG A 3 8.49 14.49 3.27
C ARG A 3 8.31 13.01 3.61
N PHE A 4 9.17 12.14 3.09
CA PHE A 4 9.14 10.70 3.41
C PHE A 4 9.51 10.47 4.88
N VAL A 5 10.56 11.13 5.36
CA VAL A 5 11.00 11.02 6.76
C VAL A 5 9.90 11.47 7.72
N GLN A 6 9.28 12.62 7.46
CA GLN A 6 8.15 13.12 8.26
C GLN A 6 6.98 12.14 8.28
N TRP A 7 6.59 11.61 7.11
CA TRP A 7 5.52 10.62 7.02
C TRP A 7 5.87 9.30 7.72
N SER A 8 7.11 8.83 7.59
CA SER A 8 7.57 7.65 8.32
C SER A 8 7.49 7.91 9.82
N HIS A 9 7.99 9.02 10.33
CA HIS A 9 7.95 9.35 11.75
C HIS A 9 6.54 9.42 12.33
N SER A 10 5.52 9.81 11.54
CA SER A 10 4.13 9.85 12.03
C SER A 10 3.49 8.47 12.19
N ILE A 11 4.09 7.40 11.66
CA ILE A 11 3.59 6.03 11.78
C ILE A 11 4.35 5.33 12.89
N VAL A 12 3.66 4.97 13.99
CA VAL A 12 4.30 4.44 15.21
C VAL A 12 3.69 3.10 15.64
N THR A 13 2.37 2.99 15.58
CA THR A 13 1.65 1.81 16.04
C THR A 13 1.70 0.68 15.01
N TYR A 14 1.55 -0.56 15.48
CA TYR A 14 1.50 -1.72 14.60
C TYR A 14 0.32 -1.67 13.61
N GLY A 15 -0.82 -1.13 14.04
CA GLY A 15 -2.00 -0.95 13.17
C GLY A 15 -1.72 0.03 12.04
N GLU A 16 -1.08 1.17 12.34
CA GLU A 16 -0.67 2.12 11.32
C GLU A 16 0.38 1.50 10.38
N ILE A 17 1.34 0.73 10.89
CA ILE A 17 2.33 0.03 10.06
C ILE A 17 1.62 -0.92 9.10
N LEU A 18 0.66 -1.72 9.59
CA LEU A 18 -0.13 -2.59 8.74
C LEU A 18 -0.85 -1.77 7.67
N ASN A 19 -1.66 -0.78 8.04
CA ASN A 19 -2.45 -0.02 7.09
C ASN A 19 -1.58 0.71 6.05
N ASN A 20 -0.37 1.16 6.41
CA ASN A 20 0.48 1.92 5.51
C ASN A 20 1.45 1.07 4.67
N ARG A 21 1.64 -0.22 4.98
CA ARG A 21 2.63 -1.08 4.29
C ARG A 21 2.49 -1.16 2.77
N PHE A 22 1.28 -0.94 2.26
CA PHE A 22 1.02 -0.96 0.82
C PHE A 22 1.21 0.40 0.14
N ILE A 23 1.28 1.51 0.89
CA ILE A 23 1.70 2.81 0.34
C ILE A 23 3.21 2.76 0.09
N GLU A 24 3.96 2.64 1.18
CA GLU A 24 5.40 2.53 1.24
C GLU A 24 5.77 1.87 2.58
N LEU A 25 7.02 1.47 2.76
CA LEU A 25 7.43 0.83 4.01
C LEU A 25 7.67 1.89 5.10
N PRO A 26 6.94 1.86 6.24
CA PRO A 26 7.14 2.84 7.32
C PRO A 26 8.26 2.44 8.30
N ILE A 27 9.20 1.61 7.84
CA ILE A 27 10.33 1.07 8.60
C ILE A 27 11.61 1.47 7.88
N VAL A 28 12.52 2.12 8.60
CA VAL A 28 13.83 2.54 8.09
C VAL A 28 14.82 1.44 8.45
N ASN A 29 15.30 0.66 7.46
CA ASN A 29 16.09 -0.55 7.75
C ASN A 29 17.29 -0.34 8.67
N PRO A 30 18.07 0.75 8.57
CA PRO A 30 19.17 1.00 9.51
C PRO A 30 18.75 1.10 10.98
N SER A 31 17.49 1.39 11.30
CA SER A 31 16.99 1.43 12.68
C SER A 31 16.28 0.13 13.10
N ALA A 32 16.20 -0.87 12.22
CA ALA A 32 15.50 -2.10 12.50
C ALA A 32 16.38 -3.11 13.25
N MET A 33 15.82 -3.68 14.31
CA MET A 33 16.39 -4.82 15.02
C MET A 33 15.32 -5.90 15.16
N TRP A 34 15.72 -7.16 15.14
CA TRP A 34 14.82 -8.31 15.30
C TRP A 34 15.51 -9.46 16.01
N ARG A 35 14.69 -10.38 16.54
CA ARG A 35 15.21 -11.61 17.15
C ARG A 35 15.76 -12.53 16.06
N ARG A 36 16.89 -13.19 16.34
CA ARG A 36 17.46 -14.21 15.44
C ARG A 36 16.43 -15.26 15.01
N THR A 37 15.59 -15.70 15.94
CA THR A 37 14.55 -16.70 15.68
C THR A 37 13.51 -16.23 14.66
N THR A 38 13.15 -14.93 14.65
CA THR A 38 12.25 -14.36 13.64
C THR A 38 12.84 -14.48 12.23
N ALA A 39 14.11 -14.14 12.07
CA ALA A 39 14.81 -14.27 10.79
C ALA A 39 14.95 -15.72 10.33
N GLN A 40 15.24 -16.65 11.25
CA GLN A 40 15.32 -18.08 10.96
C GLN A 40 13.97 -18.65 10.53
N GLN A 41 12.89 -18.24 11.20
CA GLN A 41 11.55 -18.76 10.92
C GLN A 41 10.97 -18.23 9.62
N HIS A 42 11.11 -16.92 9.35
CA HIS A 42 10.45 -16.29 8.22
C HIS A 42 11.34 -16.10 7.00
N GLY A 43 12.67 -16.18 7.15
CA GLY A 43 13.66 -15.93 6.11
C GLY A 43 14.04 -14.45 5.99
N MET A 44 15.28 -14.20 5.60
CA MET A 44 15.85 -12.85 5.40
C MET A 44 15.62 -12.33 3.97
N TYR A 45 16.43 -11.38 3.51
CA TYR A 45 16.42 -10.82 2.16
C TYR A 45 16.45 -11.91 1.09
N LEU A 46 15.53 -11.80 0.13
CA LEU A 46 15.51 -12.65 -1.06
C LEU A 46 15.97 -11.85 -2.27
N SER A 47 16.60 -12.53 -3.23
CA SER A 47 16.97 -11.94 -4.51
C SER A 47 15.86 -12.13 -5.54
N GLY A 48 15.57 -11.10 -6.32
CA GLY A 48 14.58 -11.12 -7.39
C GLY A 48 14.40 -9.75 -8.04
N ASP A 49 13.42 -9.63 -8.93
CA ASP A 49 13.02 -8.34 -9.54
C ASP A 49 12.10 -7.55 -8.59
N PHE A 50 12.56 -7.33 -7.35
CA PHE A 50 11.87 -6.57 -6.32
C PHE A 50 12.85 -5.97 -5.30
N PRO A 51 12.48 -4.91 -4.59
CA PRO A 51 13.25 -4.39 -3.46
C PRO A 51 13.26 -5.44 -2.34
N GLU A 52 14.43 -5.97 -2.01
CA GLU A 52 14.62 -7.11 -1.12
C GLU A 52 14.17 -6.84 0.32
N ASP A 53 14.34 -5.61 0.77
CA ASP A 53 13.93 -5.14 2.08
C ASP A 53 12.41 -5.02 2.17
N TYR A 54 11.79 -4.38 1.18
CA TYR A 54 10.34 -4.21 1.13
C TYR A 54 9.62 -5.56 1.03
N GLU A 55 10.15 -6.47 0.22
CA GLU A 55 9.64 -7.84 0.14
C GLU A 55 9.71 -8.55 1.49
N MET A 56 10.85 -8.47 2.18
CA MET A 56 11.03 -9.11 3.48
C MET A 56 10.00 -8.62 4.49
N TRP A 57 9.79 -7.30 4.59
CA TRP A 57 8.82 -6.74 5.52
C TRP A 57 7.38 -7.11 5.17
N LEU A 58 7.01 -7.08 3.89
CA LEU A 58 5.68 -7.52 3.45
C LEU A 58 5.45 -9.00 3.77
N ARG A 59 6.46 -9.85 3.55
CA ARG A 59 6.42 -11.27 3.87
C ARG A 59 6.29 -11.50 5.37
N TRP A 60 7.07 -10.81 6.19
CA TRP A 60 7.00 -10.95 7.65
C TRP A 60 5.62 -10.50 8.18
N LEU A 61 5.11 -9.36 7.71
CA LEU A 61 3.78 -8.87 8.08
C LEU A 61 2.66 -9.81 7.63
N ASP A 62 2.75 -10.42 6.44
CA ASP A 62 1.80 -11.42 5.95
C ASP A 62 1.81 -12.72 6.79
N HIS A 63 2.94 -13.06 7.41
CA HIS A 63 3.04 -14.14 8.39
C HIS A 63 2.68 -13.70 9.82
N GLY A 64 2.25 -12.45 10.03
CA GLY A 64 1.78 -11.96 11.32
C GLY A 64 2.87 -11.49 12.28
N VAL A 65 4.11 -11.32 11.81
CA VAL A 65 5.20 -10.77 12.62
C VAL A 65 4.82 -9.39 13.14
N LYS A 66 4.92 -9.21 14.46
CA LYS A 66 4.60 -7.94 15.13
C LYS A 66 5.82 -7.02 15.14
N ILE A 67 5.57 -5.74 14.87
CA ILE A 67 6.60 -4.71 14.80
C ILE A 67 6.24 -3.61 15.79
N LYS A 68 7.19 -3.30 16.67
CA LYS A 68 7.14 -2.15 17.58
C LYS A 68 8.09 -1.10 17.00
N LYS A 69 7.59 0.10 16.76
CA LYS A 69 8.41 1.26 16.39
C LYS A 69 8.50 2.22 17.57
N LEU A 70 9.72 2.66 17.87
CA LEU A 70 9.97 3.62 18.94
C LEU A 70 9.72 5.04 18.42
N ASN A 71 9.08 5.88 19.22
CA ASN A 71 8.84 7.29 18.89
C ASN A 71 10.02 8.15 19.36
N ASN A 72 11.22 7.80 18.88
CA ASN A 72 12.48 8.45 19.22
C ASN A 72 13.30 8.62 17.94
N ILE A 73 14.04 9.73 17.84
CA ILE A 73 15.03 9.90 16.77
C ILE A 73 16.25 9.06 17.12
N LEU A 74 16.59 8.11 16.25
CA LEU A 74 17.67 7.14 16.48
C LEU A 74 18.88 7.35 15.57
N LEU A 75 18.69 8.00 14.41
CA LEU A 75 19.69 8.06 13.35
C LEU A 75 19.59 9.39 12.61
N ASP A 76 20.75 9.92 12.22
CA ASP A 76 20.86 10.92 11.16
C ASP A 76 21.03 10.20 9.82
N TRP A 77 20.07 10.41 8.91
CA TRP A 77 20.06 9.71 7.63
C TRP A 77 20.76 10.51 6.53
N HIS A 78 21.93 10.05 6.12
CA HIS A 78 22.62 10.56 4.94
C HIS A 78 22.04 10.00 3.64
N ASP A 79 21.42 10.85 2.82
CA ASP A 79 20.78 10.48 1.56
C ASP A 79 21.65 10.85 0.35
N SER A 80 22.54 9.94 -0.04
CA SER A 80 23.42 10.13 -1.20
C SER A 80 22.73 9.80 -2.53
N ASP A 81 23.19 10.45 -3.61
CA ASP A 81 22.67 10.19 -4.96
C ASP A 81 23.02 8.78 -5.47
N ASN A 82 24.11 8.19 -4.96
CA ASN A 82 24.65 6.90 -5.41
C ASN A 82 24.09 5.69 -4.65
N ARG A 83 23.15 5.88 -3.71
CA ARG A 83 22.57 4.76 -2.94
C ARG A 83 21.85 3.75 -3.83
N LEU A 84 21.87 2.47 -3.42
CA LEU A 84 21.28 1.35 -4.17
C LEU A 84 19.83 1.61 -4.57
N THR A 85 19.03 2.20 -3.68
CA THR A 85 17.61 2.46 -3.93
C THR A 85 17.33 3.52 -5.01
N ARG A 86 18.35 4.26 -5.46
CA ARG A 86 18.26 5.24 -6.56
C ARG A 86 18.81 4.71 -7.88
N THR A 87 19.77 3.78 -7.81
CA THR A 87 20.59 3.38 -8.96
C THR A 87 20.26 1.98 -9.49
N LYS A 88 19.70 1.09 -8.65
CA LYS A 88 19.41 -0.29 -9.04
C LYS A 88 17.97 -0.46 -9.52
N THR A 89 17.79 -1.21 -10.61
CA THR A 89 16.50 -1.45 -11.26
C THR A 89 15.50 -2.22 -10.39
N ILE A 90 15.98 -3.06 -9.46
CA ILE A 90 15.13 -3.79 -8.50
C ILE A 90 14.35 -2.84 -7.57
N TYR A 91 14.79 -1.58 -7.43
CA TYR A 91 14.11 -0.52 -6.69
C TYR A 91 13.25 0.40 -7.58
N SER A 92 12.99 -0.01 -8.82
CA SER A 92 12.11 0.76 -9.71
C SER A 92 10.67 0.81 -9.20
N ASP A 93 9.96 1.87 -9.57
CA ASP A 93 8.52 2.02 -9.34
C ASP A 93 7.74 0.75 -9.76
N SER A 94 8.10 0.15 -10.90
CA SER A 94 7.48 -1.10 -11.37
C SER A 94 7.75 -2.28 -10.43
N SER A 95 8.98 -2.45 -9.95
CA SER A 95 9.36 -3.55 -9.06
C SER A 95 8.64 -3.43 -7.71
N PHE A 96 8.52 -2.22 -7.16
CA PHE A 96 7.69 -1.94 -5.97
C PHE A 96 6.21 -2.31 -6.17
N TYR A 97 5.61 -1.93 -7.31
CA TYR A 97 4.19 -2.25 -7.56
C TYR A 97 3.97 -3.75 -7.79
N LYS A 98 4.85 -4.43 -8.53
CA LYS A 98 4.75 -5.89 -8.74
C LYS A 98 4.75 -6.63 -7.41
N ILE A 99 5.72 -6.35 -6.53
CA ILE A 99 5.83 -7.09 -5.27
C ILE A 99 4.71 -6.74 -4.29
N LYS A 100 4.34 -5.46 -4.15
CA LYS A 100 3.24 -5.10 -3.25
C LYS A 100 1.91 -5.69 -3.71
N THR A 101 1.67 -5.75 -5.03
CA THR A 101 0.42 -6.29 -5.57
C THR A 101 0.27 -7.77 -5.20
N LYS A 102 1.34 -8.56 -5.27
CA LYS A 102 1.33 -9.96 -4.82
C LYS A 102 0.86 -10.09 -3.38
N TYR A 103 1.44 -9.29 -2.47
CA TYR A 103 1.08 -9.33 -1.05
C TYR A 103 -0.30 -8.72 -0.76
N LEU A 104 -0.69 -7.68 -1.51
CA LEU A 104 -2.02 -7.07 -1.42
C LEU A 104 -3.10 -8.07 -1.84
N ALA A 105 -2.92 -8.79 -2.96
CA ALA A 105 -3.86 -9.81 -3.41
C ALA A 105 -4.02 -10.95 -2.38
N LYS A 106 -2.90 -11.43 -1.79
CA LYS A 106 -2.93 -12.42 -0.71
C LYS A 106 -3.67 -11.90 0.52
N TRP A 107 -3.48 -10.64 0.88
CA TRP A 107 -4.17 -10.01 1.99
C TRP A 107 -5.67 -9.84 1.71
N LEU A 108 -6.05 -9.39 0.51
CA LEU A 108 -7.44 -9.23 0.07
C LEU A 108 -8.19 -10.55 0.14
N LYS A 109 -7.61 -11.67 -0.29
CA LYS A 109 -8.24 -12.98 -0.19
C LYS A 109 -8.68 -13.35 1.23
N LYS A 110 -7.99 -12.83 2.25
CA LYS A 110 -8.27 -13.09 3.68
C LYS A 110 -9.16 -12.03 4.33
N HIS A 111 -9.17 -10.79 3.84
CA HIS A 111 -9.75 -9.64 4.54
C HIS A 111 -10.84 -8.90 3.76
N ASN A 112 -10.93 -9.09 2.44
CA ASN A 112 -11.99 -8.49 1.63
C ASN A 112 -13.25 -9.38 1.70
N PRO A 113 -14.34 -8.92 2.34
CA PRO A 113 -15.60 -9.69 2.40
C PRO A 113 -16.26 -9.88 1.03
N PHE A 114 -15.88 -9.08 0.02
CA PHE A 114 -16.40 -9.13 -1.35
C PHE A 114 -15.40 -9.76 -2.34
N HIS A 115 -14.38 -10.48 -1.86
CA HIS A 115 -13.39 -11.12 -2.73
C HIS A 115 -14.08 -12.02 -3.80
N PRO A 116 -13.69 -11.95 -5.08
CA PRO A 116 -12.48 -11.31 -5.61
C PRO A 116 -12.63 -9.82 -5.99
N LYS A 117 -13.78 -9.20 -5.77
CA LYS A 117 -14.11 -7.88 -6.33
C LYS A 117 -13.57 -6.72 -5.51
N VAL A 118 -13.03 -5.72 -6.19
CA VAL A 118 -12.58 -4.44 -5.59
C VAL A 118 -12.95 -3.26 -6.48
N ALA A 119 -13.22 -2.12 -5.85
CA ALA A 119 -13.29 -0.82 -6.50
C ALA A 119 -11.94 -0.11 -6.43
N VAL A 120 -11.59 0.63 -7.47
CA VAL A 120 -10.33 1.40 -7.51
C VAL A 120 -10.62 2.89 -7.47
N TRP A 121 -10.28 3.54 -6.37
CA TRP A 121 -10.26 4.99 -6.27
C TRP A 121 -9.02 5.57 -6.94
N GLY A 122 -9.25 6.28 -8.05
CA GLY A 122 -8.22 6.79 -8.94
C GLY A 122 -8.34 6.16 -10.32
N ALA A 123 -9.13 6.80 -11.20
CA ALA A 123 -9.35 6.30 -12.55
C ALA A 123 -8.30 6.79 -13.57
N SER A 124 -7.14 7.32 -13.15
CA SER A 124 -6.06 7.79 -14.05
C SER A 124 -5.42 6.66 -14.85
N LYS A 125 -4.86 6.91 -16.05
CA LYS A 125 -4.17 5.86 -16.84
C LYS A 125 -3.09 5.14 -16.01
N ILE A 126 -2.35 5.90 -15.19
CA ILE A 126 -1.30 5.37 -14.32
C ILE A 126 -1.89 4.51 -13.19
N SER A 127 -2.91 5.01 -12.49
CA SER A 127 -3.59 4.29 -11.41
C SER A 127 -4.21 2.98 -11.91
N ARG A 128 -4.91 3.02 -13.05
CA ARG A 128 -5.49 1.82 -13.68
C ARG A 128 -4.42 0.81 -14.08
N ARG A 129 -3.32 1.25 -14.72
CA ARG A 129 -2.22 0.36 -15.09
C ARG A 129 -1.62 -0.37 -13.88
N ARG A 130 -1.49 0.32 -12.74
CA ARG A 130 -0.98 -0.26 -11.49
C ARG A 130 -1.99 -1.21 -10.85
N ALA A 131 -3.25 -0.80 -10.78
CA ALA A 131 -4.31 -1.62 -10.22
C ALA A 131 -4.52 -2.91 -11.02
N ARG A 132 -4.45 -2.88 -12.36
CA ARG A 132 -4.57 -4.07 -13.23
C ARG A 132 -3.56 -5.17 -12.96
N LEU A 133 -2.44 -4.88 -12.28
CA LEU A 133 -1.54 -5.94 -11.80
C LEU A 133 -2.26 -6.93 -10.86
N LEU A 134 -3.34 -6.51 -10.20
CA LEU A 134 -4.17 -7.37 -9.35
C LEU A 134 -4.87 -8.49 -10.13
N GLU A 135 -5.20 -8.27 -11.40
CA GLU A 135 -5.93 -9.21 -12.24
C GLU A 135 -5.12 -10.50 -12.45
N SER A 136 -3.80 -10.40 -12.60
CA SER A 136 -2.91 -11.58 -12.68
C SER A 136 -2.83 -12.38 -11.38
N HIS A 137 -3.37 -11.85 -10.29
CA HIS A 137 -3.48 -12.51 -8.99
C HIS A 137 -4.93 -12.89 -8.63
N GLY A 138 -5.84 -12.87 -9.61
CA GLY A 138 -7.23 -13.33 -9.44
C GLY A 138 -8.13 -12.34 -8.72
N VAL A 139 -7.76 -11.06 -8.65
CA VAL A 139 -8.61 -9.98 -8.11
C VAL A 139 -9.28 -9.24 -9.26
N GLU A 140 -10.59 -9.03 -9.15
CA GLU A 140 -11.42 -8.42 -10.19
C GLU A 140 -11.69 -6.94 -9.87
N ILE A 141 -11.31 -6.04 -10.78
CA ILE A 141 -11.67 -4.62 -10.66
C ILE A 141 -13.09 -4.45 -11.21
N CYS A 142 -14.06 -4.17 -10.34
CA CYS A 142 -15.47 -4.06 -10.75
C CYS A 142 -15.89 -2.65 -11.15
N CYS A 143 -15.25 -1.62 -10.61
CA CYS A 143 -15.52 -0.22 -10.93
C CYS A 143 -14.34 0.70 -10.57
N TYR A 144 -14.40 1.93 -11.06
CA TYR A 144 -13.51 3.00 -10.65
C TYR A 144 -14.25 4.09 -9.90
N ILE A 145 -13.51 4.85 -9.10
CA ILE A 145 -14.00 6.05 -8.42
C ILE A 145 -13.12 7.23 -8.83
N ASP A 146 -13.74 8.35 -9.21
CA ASP A 146 -13.04 9.58 -9.58
C ASP A 146 -13.75 10.82 -8.99
N THR A 147 -13.00 11.90 -8.84
CA THR A 147 -13.52 13.21 -8.40
C THR A 147 -14.07 14.04 -9.55
N LYS A 148 -13.92 13.58 -10.80
CA LYS A 148 -14.46 14.24 -11.99
C LYS A 148 -15.71 13.52 -12.48
N GLU A 149 -16.86 14.20 -12.36
CA GLU A 149 -18.20 13.65 -12.51
C GLU A 149 -18.56 13.11 -13.91
N ASN A 150 -17.80 13.41 -14.99
CA ASN A 150 -18.22 13.01 -16.35
C ASN A 150 -17.10 12.94 -17.40
N LYS A 151 -15.87 12.52 -17.03
CA LYS A 151 -14.70 12.69 -17.93
C LYS A 151 -14.02 11.43 -18.43
N ARG A 152 -14.55 10.24 -18.17
CA ARG A 152 -13.85 9.00 -18.53
C ARG A 152 -14.79 7.99 -19.17
N GLN A 153 -14.65 7.82 -20.48
CA GLN A 153 -15.18 6.66 -21.19
C GLN A 153 -14.25 5.48 -20.90
N LEU A 154 -14.70 4.59 -20.03
CA LEU A 154 -14.04 3.35 -19.67
C LEU A 154 -15.08 2.23 -19.74
N ASP A 155 -14.63 1.01 -20.00
CA ASP A 155 -15.51 -0.17 -20.10
C ASP A 155 -16.19 -0.50 -18.76
N LEU A 156 -15.57 -0.11 -17.66
CA LEU A 156 -16.10 -0.27 -16.30
C LEU A 156 -16.77 1.00 -15.81
N LYS A 157 -17.83 0.83 -15.02
CA LYS A 157 -18.53 1.94 -14.34
C LYS A 157 -17.53 2.81 -13.56
N VAL A 158 -17.69 4.12 -13.70
CA VAL A 158 -16.95 5.11 -12.92
C VAL A 158 -17.93 5.84 -12.03
N TYR A 159 -17.82 5.64 -10.72
CA TYR A 159 -18.58 6.41 -9.75
C TYR A 159 -17.95 7.79 -9.55
N PHE A 160 -18.79 8.81 -9.51
CA PHE A 160 -18.39 10.05 -8.85
C PHE A 160 -18.21 9.76 -7.36
N TYR A 161 -17.16 10.30 -6.74
CA TYR A 161 -16.79 9.91 -5.38
C TYR A 161 -17.89 10.11 -4.32
N LYS A 162 -18.81 11.06 -4.54
CA LYS A 162 -19.95 11.28 -3.64
C LYS A 162 -21.04 10.20 -3.75
N GLU A 163 -21.04 9.42 -4.83
CA GLU A 163 -22.07 8.43 -5.17
C GLU A 163 -21.59 6.99 -4.97
N ILE A 164 -20.44 6.79 -4.32
CA ILE A 164 -19.92 5.44 -4.05
C ILE A 164 -20.92 4.62 -3.19
N PRO A 165 -21.03 3.30 -3.43
CA PRO A 165 -21.84 2.40 -2.60
C PRO A 165 -21.43 2.37 -1.13
N SER A 166 -22.26 1.78 -0.28
CA SER A 166 -21.98 1.70 1.16
C SER A 166 -20.81 0.73 1.46
N PRO A 167 -20.16 0.84 2.63
CA PRO A 167 -19.08 -0.07 3.03
C PRO A 167 -19.51 -1.55 3.15
N GLU A 168 -20.82 -1.84 3.17
CA GLU A 168 -21.41 -3.18 3.17
C GLU A 168 -21.55 -3.78 1.76
N GLU A 169 -21.26 -3.01 0.71
CA GLU A 169 -21.43 -3.44 -0.68
C GLU A 169 -20.11 -3.48 -1.47
N ILE A 170 -19.07 -2.81 -0.97
CA ILE A 170 -17.86 -2.57 -1.77
C ILE A 170 -16.58 -2.50 -0.93
N PHE A 171 -15.50 -3.03 -1.50
CA PHE A 171 -14.15 -2.85 -0.96
C PHE A 171 -13.37 -1.85 -1.82
N VAL A 172 -12.87 -0.77 -1.23
CA VAL A 172 -12.19 0.31 -1.97
C VAL A 172 -10.67 0.23 -1.83
N LEU A 173 -9.96 0.19 -2.96
CA LEU A 173 -8.51 0.38 -3.03
C LEU A 173 -8.18 1.76 -3.55
N THR A 174 -7.34 2.52 -2.85
CA THR A 174 -6.95 3.85 -3.30
C THR A 174 -5.58 3.85 -3.96
N TYR A 175 -5.52 4.34 -5.20
CA TYR A 175 -4.32 4.45 -6.02
C TYR A 175 -4.01 5.92 -6.33
N ILE A 176 -3.90 6.73 -5.27
CA ILE A 176 -3.61 8.18 -5.31
C ILE A 176 -2.28 8.43 -4.62
N ARG A 177 -1.30 9.05 -5.30
CA ARG A 177 0.05 9.27 -4.75
C ARG A 177 0.19 10.50 -3.85
N GLN A 178 -0.66 11.51 -4.03
CA GLN A 178 -0.52 12.78 -3.34
C GLN A 178 -0.97 12.62 -1.88
N MET A 179 -0.07 12.83 -0.92
CA MET A 179 -0.35 12.61 0.51
C MET A 179 -1.59 13.38 0.99
N LYS A 180 -1.69 14.67 0.67
CA LYS A 180 -2.85 15.49 1.05
C LYS A 180 -4.17 14.87 0.57
N ALA A 181 -4.22 14.41 -0.68
CA ALA A 181 -5.40 13.76 -1.24
C ALA A 181 -5.70 12.41 -0.56
N LYS A 182 -4.69 11.68 -0.08
CA LYS A 182 -4.91 10.42 0.68
C LYS A 182 -5.59 10.70 2.01
N GLU A 183 -5.15 11.73 2.73
CA GLU A 183 -5.77 12.15 3.99
C GLU A 183 -7.22 12.58 3.76
N GLU A 184 -7.46 13.43 2.74
CA GLU A 184 -8.82 13.85 2.36
C GLU A 184 -9.72 12.65 2.00
N ILE A 185 -9.20 11.66 1.28
CA ILE A 185 -9.94 10.44 0.93
C ILE A 185 -10.21 9.58 2.17
N ARG A 186 -9.22 9.44 3.08
CA ARG A 186 -9.37 8.69 4.33
C ARG A 186 -10.45 9.32 5.20
N ASP A 187 -10.43 10.64 5.36
CA ASP A 187 -11.43 11.38 6.15
C ASP A 187 -12.82 11.23 5.53
N PHE A 188 -12.93 11.40 4.21
CA PHE A 188 -14.19 11.23 3.49
C PHE A 188 -14.77 9.82 3.64
N LEU A 189 -13.94 8.79 3.43
CA LEU A 189 -14.35 7.39 3.57
C LEU A 189 -14.79 7.10 5.01
N SER A 190 -14.03 7.58 6.00
CA SER A 190 -14.36 7.42 7.42
C SER A 190 -15.70 8.07 7.78
N GLN A 191 -15.98 9.28 7.27
CA GLN A 191 -17.27 9.96 7.44
C GLN A 191 -18.44 9.17 6.81
N LYS A 192 -18.17 8.36 5.78
CA LYS A 192 -19.14 7.44 5.17
C LYS A 192 -19.22 6.06 5.84
N GLY A 193 -18.55 5.86 6.97
CA GLY A 193 -18.56 4.59 7.72
C GLY A 193 -17.58 3.54 7.20
N PHE A 194 -16.71 3.89 6.26
CA PHE A 194 -15.63 3.00 5.86
C PHE A 194 -14.55 2.94 6.94
N ILE A 195 -13.94 1.77 7.11
CA ILE A 195 -12.91 1.46 8.10
C ILE A 195 -11.67 0.92 7.36
N GLU A 196 -10.53 1.59 7.54
CA GLU A 196 -9.27 1.22 6.88
C GLU A 196 -8.81 -0.16 7.36
N GLY A 197 -8.44 -1.02 6.42
CA GLY A 197 -8.09 -2.42 6.67
C GLY A 197 -9.30 -3.36 6.79
N LYS A 198 -10.54 -2.85 6.73
CA LYS A 198 -11.78 -3.67 6.75
C LYS A 198 -12.59 -3.58 5.45
N ASN A 199 -12.84 -2.37 4.96
CA ASN A 199 -13.60 -2.15 3.72
C ASN A 199 -12.94 -1.11 2.79
N PHE A 200 -11.81 -0.52 3.19
CA PHE A 200 -10.91 0.14 2.26
C PHE A 200 -9.44 0.00 2.64
N GLN A 201 -8.55 0.22 1.68
CA GLN A 201 -7.11 0.16 1.87
C GLN A 201 -6.40 1.14 0.93
N LEU A 202 -5.45 1.92 1.46
CA LEU A 202 -4.59 2.77 0.64
C LEU A 202 -3.40 1.96 0.06
N VAL A 203 -3.05 2.18 -1.21
CA VAL A 203 -2.04 1.38 -1.95
C VAL A 203 -0.96 2.25 -2.62
N SER A 204 -1.16 3.56 -2.74
CA SER A 204 -0.22 4.48 -3.39
C SER A 204 -0.04 5.74 -2.58
#